data_AF-A0AAW0M281-F1
#
_entry.id   AF-A0AAW0M281-F1
#
_cell.length_a   1.000
_cell.length_b   1.000
_cell.length_c   1.000
_cell.angle_alpha   90.00
_cell.angle_beta   90.00
_cell.angle_gamma   90.00
#
_symmetry.space_group_name_H-M   'P 1'
#
loop_
_entity.id
_entity.type
_entity.pdbx_description
1 polymer ?
#
loop_
_entity_poly.entity_id
_entity_poly.type
_entity_poly.pdbx_seq_one_letter_code
_entity_poly.pdbx_strand_id
1 'polypeptide(L)'
;MAMGARAPASKLKESIVREYRENERQKMQKTLDDYLLICRQMGVRAQKVYTEMDCIEKGIVDLISQHDIKKLVMGAAAEKQYKKYKLH
;
A
#
# COMPACT_ATOMS: atom_id res chain seq x y z
N MET A 1 -7.92 -23.29 -5.37
CA MET A 1 -8.67 -22.05 -5.10
C MET A 1 -8.10 -20.95 -5.99
N ALA A 2 -8.86 -20.44 -6.96
CA ALA A 2 -8.39 -19.44 -7.91
C ALA A 2 -9.04 -18.07 -7.58
N MET A 3 -8.32 -17.23 -6.84
CA MET A 3 -8.72 -15.87 -6.47
C MET A 3 -7.94 -14.86 -7.30
N GLY A 4 -8.18 -14.83 -8.61
CA GLY A 4 -7.47 -13.97 -9.55
C GLY A 4 -8.35 -13.10 -10.45
N ALA A 5 -9.68 -13.20 -10.35
CA ALA A 5 -10.59 -12.38 -11.14
C ALA A 5 -10.79 -11.00 -10.50
N ARG A 6 -10.43 -9.92 -11.21
CA ARG A 6 -10.74 -8.55 -10.78
C ARG A 6 -12.22 -8.27 -11.01
N ALA A 7 -13.00 -8.18 -9.94
CA ALA A 7 -14.41 -7.81 -9.98
C ALA A 7 -14.65 -6.52 -9.19
N PRO A 8 -15.56 -5.63 -9.63
CA PRO A 8 -15.95 -4.46 -8.85
C PRO A 8 -16.50 -4.90 -7.49
N ALA A 9 -16.07 -4.23 -6.42
CA ALA A 9 -16.54 -4.53 -5.06
C ALA A 9 -18.07 -4.48 -4.93
N SER A 10 -18.73 -3.58 -5.69
CA SER A 10 -20.20 -3.46 -5.74
C SER A 10 -20.91 -4.69 -6.32
N LYS A 11 -20.20 -5.56 -7.04
CA LYS A 11 -20.74 -6.80 -7.63
C LYS A 11 -20.46 -8.04 -6.78
N LEU A 12 -19.79 -7.89 -5.64
CA LEU A 12 -19.42 -8.98 -4.73
C LEU A 12 -20.24 -8.93 -3.44
N LYS A 13 -20.36 -10.07 -2.76
CA LYS A 13 -20.96 -10.12 -1.41
C LYS A 13 -20.11 -9.29 -0.45
N GLU A 14 -20.77 -8.52 0.41
CA GLU A 14 -20.10 -7.66 1.39
C GLU A 14 -19.13 -8.41 2.30
N SER A 15 -19.45 -9.65 2.69
CA SER A 15 -18.58 -10.50 3.50
C SER A 15 -17.25 -10.80 2.81
N ILE A 16 -17.29 -11.11 1.51
CA ILE A 16 -16.10 -11.39 0.70
C ILE A 16 -15.25 -10.12 0.54
N VAL A 17 -15.89 -8.97 0.27
CA VAL A 17 -15.19 -7.69 0.16
C VAL A 17 -14.52 -7.32 1.48
N ARG A 18 -15.21 -7.52 2.61
CA ARG A 18 -14.69 -7.25 3.95
C ARG A 18 -13.50 -8.14 4.28
N GLU A 19 -13.64 -9.45 4.06
CA GLU A 19 -12.56 -10.42 4.29
C GLU A 19 -11.35 -10.10 3.42
N TYR A 20 -11.53 -9.78 2.15
CA TYR A 20 -10.44 -9.40 1.26
C TYR A 20 -9.72 -8.14 1.76
N ARG A 21 -10.46 -7.08 2.11
CA ARG A 21 -9.88 -5.83 2.64
C ARG A 21 -9.10 -6.06 3.93
N GLU A 22 -9.63 -6.88 4.83
CA GLU A 22 -8.95 -7.22 6.09
C GLU A 22 -7.65 -7.99 5.84
N ASN A 23 -7.66 -8.95 4.90
CA ASN A 23 -6.45 -9.66 4.49
C ASN A 23 -5.39 -8.70 3.91
N GLU A 24 -5.78 -7.76 3.05
CA GLU A 24 -4.84 -6.77 2.51
C GLU A 24 -4.30 -5.85 3.61
N ARG A 25 -5.13 -5.45 4.57
CA ARG A 25 -4.70 -4.67 5.75
C ARG A 25 -3.69 -5.45 6.58
N GLN A 26 -3.92 -6.73 6.85
CA GLN A 26 -3.00 -7.57 7.62
C GLN A 26 -1.65 -7.74 6.91
N LYS A 27 -1.65 -7.91 5.59
CA LYS A 27 -0.41 -7.94 4.79
C LYS A 27 0.37 -6.63 4.91
N MET A 28 -0.31 -5.50 4.75
CA MET A 28 0.29 -4.18 4.93
C MET A 28 0.89 -4.01 6.33
N GLN A 29 0.14 -4.36 7.38
CA GLN A 29 0.64 -4.27 8.76
C GLN A 29 1.90 -5.09 8.98
N LYS A 30 1.92 -6.34 8.49
CA LYS A 30 3.10 -7.21 8.58
C LYS A 30 4.31 -6.58 7.89
N THR A 31 4.15 -6.05 6.68
CA THR A 31 5.23 -5.37 5.96
C THR A 31 5.76 -4.16 6.73
N LEU A 32 4.87 -3.31 7.29
CA LEU A 32 5.30 -2.16 8.09
C LEU A 32 6.05 -2.58 9.37
N ASP A 33 5.62 -3.68 10.01
CA ASP A 33 6.29 -4.22 11.19
C ASP A 33 7.69 -4.77 10.87
N ASP A 34 7.87 -5.40 9.71
CA ASP A 34 9.19 -5.84 9.25
C ASP A 34 10.15 -4.64 9.08
N TYR A 35 9.67 -3.51 8.53
CA TYR A 35 10.47 -2.28 8.43
C TYR A 35 10.80 -1.68 9.80
N LEU A 36 9.85 -1.66 10.74
CA LEU A 36 10.10 -1.20 12.10
C LEU A 36 11.15 -2.06 12.82
N LEU A 37 11.12 -3.37 12.60
CA LEU A 37 12.13 -4.28 13.14
C LEU A 37 13.52 -3.95 12.61
N ILE A 38 13.66 -3.72 11.30
CA ILE A 38 14.92 -3.30 10.67
C ILE A 38 15.41 -1.99 11.30
N CYS A 39 14.56 -0.97 11.43
CA CYS A 39 14.93 0.29 12.07
C CYS A 39 15.39 0.10 13.51
N ARG A 40 14.68 -0.72 14.29
CA ARG A 40 15.04 -1.04 15.68
C ARG A 40 16.39 -1.74 15.76
N GLN A 41 16.67 -2.69 14.88
CA GLN A 41 17.96 -3.39 14.81
C GLN A 41 19.12 -2.43 14.51
N MET A 42 18.86 -1.35 13.76
CA MET A 42 19.82 -0.28 13.50
C MET A 42 19.88 0.77 14.62
N GLY A 43 19.17 0.58 15.73
CA GLY A 43 19.13 1.54 16.85
C GLY A 43 18.30 2.80 16.58
N VAL A 44 17.51 2.81 15.50
CA VAL A 44 16.68 3.96 15.11
C VAL A 44 15.29 3.85 15.75
N ARG A 45 14.82 4.94 16.34
CA ARG A 45 13.43 5.06 16.79
C ARG A 45 12.54 5.39 15.59
N ALA A 46 11.76 4.41 15.15
CA ALA A 46 10.82 4.54 14.04
C ALA A 46 9.37 4.38 14.51
N GLN A 47 8.45 5.00 13.76
CA GLN A 47 7.00 4.86 13.94
C GLN A 47 6.37 4.48 12.59
N LYS A 48 5.31 3.68 12.62
CA LYS A 48 4.48 3.40 11.44
C LYS A 48 3.21 4.25 11.51
N VAL A 49 2.85 4.86 10.38
CA VAL A 49 1.59 5.58 10.16
C VAL A 49 1.01 5.12 8.84
N TYR A 50 -0.32 5.03 8.74
CA TYR A 50 -1.00 4.61 7.51
C TYR A 50 -2.37 5.32 7.43
N THR A 51 -2.89 5.43 6.22
CA THR A 51 -4.23 5.93 5.93
C THR A 51 -4.88 5.09 4.84
N GLU A 52 -6.20 5.04 4.82
CA GLU A 52 -6.98 4.43 3.74
C GLU A 52 -7.56 5.55 2.88
N MET A 53 -7.17 5.62 1.60
CA MET A 53 -7.58 6.66 0.66
C MET A 53 -7.66 6.09 -0.75
N ASP A 54 -8.64 6.53 -1.55
CA ASP A 54 -8.82 6.07 -2.93
C ASP A 54 -7.72 6.56 -3.89
N CYS A 55 -7.07 7.67 -3.57
CA CYS A 55 -5.96 8.25 -4.33
C CYS A 55 -4.67 8.19 -3.50
N ILE A 56 -3.67 7.50 -4.05
CA ILE A 56 -2.38 7.25 -3.38
C ILE A 56 -1.64 8.57 -3.15
N GLU A 57 -1.57 9.41 -4.17
CA GLU A 57 -0.87 10.70 -4.15
C GLU A 57 -1.46 11.60 -3.07
N LYS A 58 -2.79 11.67 -3.00
CA LYS A 58 -3.49 12.43 -1.98
C LYS A 58 -3.23 11.85 -0.58
N GLY A 59 -3.31 10.54 -0.41
CA GLY A 59 -3.02 9.89 0.87
C GLY A 59 -1.62 10.19 1.38
N ILE A 60 -0.61 10.21 0.50
CA ILE A 60 0.77 10.58 0.84
C ILE A 60 0.86 12.06 1.27
N VAL A 61 0.26 12.98 0.50
CA VAL A 61 0.27 14.42 0.81
C VAL A 61 -0.43 14.72 2.14
N ASP A 62 -1.57 14.06 2.38
CA ASP A 62 -2.34 14.21 3.62
C ASP A 62 -1.53 13.72 4.83
N LEU A 63 -0.86 12.55 4.73
CA LEU A 63 0.00 12.03 5.80
C LEU A 63 1.20 12.95 6.09
N ILE A 64 1.83 13.51 5.05
CA ILE A 64 2.94 14.47 5.22
C ILE A 64 2.48 15.69 5.99
N SER A 65 1.31 16.23 5.60
CA SER A 65 0.75 17.42 6.21
C SER A 65 0.31 17.17 7.66
N GLN A 66 -0.35 16.05 7.93
CA GLN A 66 -0.85 15.69 9.27
C GLN A 66 0.26 15.42 10.29
N HIS A 67 1.38 14.83 9.85
CA HIS A 67 2.49 14.46 10.72
C HIS A 67 3.71 15.39 10.61
N ASP A 68 3.57 16.50 9.89
CA ASP A 68 4.62 17.51 9.67
C ASP A 68 5.95 16.89 9.17
N ILE A 69 5.84 15.96 8.20
CA ILE A 69 6.99 15.22 7.66
C ILE A 69 7.87 16.17 6.85
N LYS A 70 9.13 16.31 7.27
CA LYS A 70 10.08 17.27 6.65
C LYS A 70 10.81 16.74 5.42
N LYS A 71 10.96 15.43 5.30
CA LYS A 71 11.69 14.76 4.21
C LYS A 71 10.96 13.48 3.83
N LEU A 72 10.67 13.32 2.54
CA LEU A 72 10.11 12.11 1.97
C LEU A 72 11.18 11.40 1.14
N VAL A 73 11.32 10.09 1.35
CA VAL A 73 12.13 9.20 0.49
C VAL A 73 11.17 8.25 -0.20
N MET A 74 11.24 8.17 -1.53
CA MET A 74 10.40 7.27 -2.33
C MET A 74 11.21 6.60 -3.44
N GLY A 75 10.83 5.37 -3.79
CA GLY A 75 11.40 4.68 -4.94
C GLY A 75 10.88 5.26 -6.25
N ALA A 76 11.76 5.41 -7.24
CA ALA A 76 11.43 5.95 -8.55
C ALA A 76 10.90 4.89 -9.54
N ALA A 77 10.28 3.80 -9.05
CA ALA A 77 9.81 2.72 -9.91
C ALA A 77 8.72 3.25 -10.86
N ALA A 78 9.10 3.51 -12.10
CA ALA A 78 8.18 3.98 -13.12
C ALA A 78 7.16 2.88 -13.42
N GLU A 79 5.89 3.15 -13.17
CA GLU A 79 4.76 2.29 -13.52
C GLU A 79 4.64 2.00 -15.04
N LYS A 80 5.52 2.58 -15.89
CA LYS A 80 5.34 2.70 -17.34
C LYS A 80 6.40 2.02 -18.23
N GLN A 81 6.91 0.83 -17.89
CA GLN A 81 7.70 0.06 -18.86
C GLN A 81 7.30 -1.43 -19.00
N TYR A 82 6.01 -1.71 -19.21
CA TYR A 82 5.63 -2.95 -19.90
C TYR A 82 4.35 -2.80 -20.72
N LYS A 83 4.37 -1.91 -21.73
CA LYS A 83 3.54 -2.10 -22.92
C LYS A 83 4.35 -2.95 -23.90
N LYS A 84 4.15 -4.27 -23.89
CA LYS A 84 4.53 -5.12 -25.03
C LYS A 84 3.65 -4.66 -26.20
N TYR A 85 4.16 -3.76 -27.04
CA TYR A 85 3.57 -3.54 -28.35
C TYR A 85 3.71 -4.87 -29.11
N LYS A 86 2.59 -5.51 -29.38
CA LYS A 86 2.50 -6.55 -30.41
C LYS A 86 2.89 -5.87 -31.73
N LEU A 87 4.03 -6.24 -32.29
CA LEU A 87 4.30 -5.98 -33.70
C LEU A 87 3.32 -6.85 -34.51
N HIS A 88 2.72 -6.24 -35.53
CA HIS A 88 1.75 -6.83 -36.45
C HIS A 88 2.32 -8.04 -37.19
#